data_AF-U5HHM5-F1
#
_entry.id   AF-U5HHM5-F1
#
_cell.length_a   1.000
_cell.length_b   1.000
_cell.length_c   1.000
_cell.angle_alpha   90.00
_cell.angle_beta   90.00
_cell.angle_gamma   90.00
#
_symmetry.space_group_name_H-M   'P 1'
#
loop_
_entity.id
_entity.type
_entity.pdbx_description
1 polymer ?
#
loop_
_entity_poly.entity_id
_entity_poly.type
_entity_poly.pdbx_seq_one_letter_code
_entity_poly.pdbx_strand_id
1 'polypeptide(L)'
;MDLAPVPNVAFAATACLGCYQAPPNTSPLSRCSGCKRVKFCSKECSFKEWPDHKSFCRAFGAMRKRPQATLPPIYQLSSISDRRQTHRAHFALEDELMAAALKRQPTMLESKLLWREPRCAVCWDREADVEGRDSEHEGDSWRVCSKCRIMPWCSEWHEKETKEQHLQIKGDDGKTQCETFQLSNEIDEFYLRHAIAVGGEGSPPSLWVPTRILNKPAALPANWPEYLSTVEPPPRSTQAEVYGVFVEALSPVFTILASLRRLFPTSTIDSASSLRLIFLEETHQTLSSILPAFEELQHILPSLHHLELVAHSLSPPSGAAPPKPRTVPLPLCPACTKSGRTRSITHHQGSWPALNESIPTLAISLNSTLSQSLLDPTSPDYHKPALQSLFQAGTPILFTAQTEEESTDDLNEIFGKEMGLGREMVKVEWEPVRNRWSGGWPRLDGWEEDGYWKKNGWTFCIGKA
;
A
#
# COMPACT_ATOMS: atom_id res chain seq x y z
N MET A 1 19.70 8.03 2.06
CA MET A 1 19.47 7.88 3.52
C MET A 1 17.98 7.73 3.65
N ASP A 2 17.52 6.50 3.79
CA ASP A 2 16.14 6.26 4.15
C ASP A 2 16.00 6.64 5.63
N LEU A 3 15.08 7.57 5.87
CA LEU A 3 14.80 8.09 7.21
C LEU A 3 13.77 7.16 7.83
N ALA A 4 14.01 6.79 9.11
CA ALA A 4 13.05 6.09 9.95
C ALA A 4 11.63 6.59 9.65
N PRO A 5 10.63 5.70 9.51
CA PRO A 5 9.32 6.07 8.99
C PRO A 5 8.75 7.23 9.79
N VAL A 6 8.63 8.39 9.14
CA VAL A 6 8.05 9.59 9.74
C VAL A 6 6.56 9.33 9.96
N PRO A 7 6.07 9.40 11.21
CA PRO A 7 4.66 9.11 11.49
C PRO A 7 3.72 10.11 10.81
N ASN A 8 2.55 9.63 10.43
CA ASN A 8 1.52 10.44 9.78
C ASN A 8 1.12 11.68 10.58
N VAL A 9 1.06 11.61 11.91
CA VAL A 9 0.81 12.78 12.78
C VAL A 9 1.85 13.90 12.64
N ALA A 10 3.10 13.58 12.27
CA ALA A 10 4.11 14.60 12.00
C ALA A 10 3.84 15.28 10.65
N PHE A 11 3.45 14.52 9.62
CA PHE A 11 2.98 15.08 8.35
C PHE A 11 1.70 15.91 8.53
N ALA A 12 0.77 15.46 9.38
CA ALA A 12 -0.45 16.17 9.74
C ALA A 12 -0.19 17.46 10.56
N ALA A 13 1.07 17.74 10.92
CA ALA A 13 1.47 18.85 11.78
C ALA A 13 0.73 18.84 13.13
N THR A 14 0.49 17.64 13.69
CA THR A 14 -0.05 17.42 15.03
C THR A 14 0.96 16.76 15.98
N ALA A 15 2.14 16.38 15.45
CA ALA A 15 3.32 15.98 16.19
C ALA A 15 4.56 16.77 15.73
N CYS A 16 5.59 16.79 16.57
CA CYS A 16 6.88 17.41 16.26
C CYS A 16 7.57 16.67 15.12
N LEU A 17 8.07 17.36 14.09
CA LEU A 17 8.81 16.69 13.01
C LEU A 17 10.19 16.17 13.46
N GLY A 18 10.84 16.79 14.45
CA GLY A 18 12.20 16.38 14.86
C GLY A 18 12.27 15.23 15.88
N CYS A 19 11.18 14.99 16.62
CA CYS A 19 11.12 13.90 17.61
C CYS A 19 9.88 13.01 17.51
N TYR A 20 8.95 13.33 16.60
CA TYR A 20 7.71 12.61 16.31
C TYR A 20 6.73 12.50 17.49
N GLN A 21 7.00 13.20 18.59
CA GLN A 21 6.10 13.26 19.74
C GLN A 21 5.00 14.30 19.53
N ALA A 22 3.79 13.93 19.91
CA ALA A 22 2.71 14.90 20.07
C ALA A 22 3.04 15.89 21.19
N PRO A 23 2.58 17.16 21.10
CA PRO A 23 2.81 18.13 22.16
C PRO A 23 2.13 17.66 23.46
N PRO A 24 2.78 17.81 24.63
CA PRO A 24 2.05 17.75 25.89
C PRO A 24 1.01 18.88 25.93
N ASN A 25 -0.10 18.68 26.64
CA ASN A 25 -1.22 19.63 26.71
C ASN A 25 -0.81 21.07 27.12
N THR A 26 0.39 21.24 27.70
CA THR A 26 0.90 22.50 28.23
C THR A 26 1.74 23.33 27.24
N SER A 27 2.17 22.76 26.11
CA SER A 27 3.10 23.45 25.19
C SER A 27 2.73 23.20 23.72
N PRO A 28 2.11 24.18 23.02
CA PRO A 28 1.78 24.02 21.62
C PRO A 28 3.03 23.91 20.74
N LEU A 29 2.94 23.18 19.63
CA LEU A 29 4.05 23.09 18.69
C LEU A 29 4.27 24.44 17.98
N SER A 30 5.52 24.84 17.84
CA SER A 30 5.93 26.02 17.09
C SER A 30 6.03 25.71 15.61
N ARG A 31 5.37 26.50 14.76
CA ARG A 31 5.48 26.40 13.31
C ARG A 31 6.83 26.94 12.81
N CYS A 32 7.39 26.29 11.80
CA CYS A 32 8.54 26.85 11.09
C CYS A 32 8.16 28.19 10.44
N SER A 33 8.84 29.28 10.78
CA SER A 33 8.51 30.62 10.28
C SER A 33 8.76 30.79 8.77
N GLY A 34 9.63 29.95 8.19
CA GLY A 34 9.96 29.99 6.76
C GLY A 34 8.88 29.37 5.88
N CYS A 35 8.60 28.07 6.05
CA CYS A 35 7.65 27.33 5.22
C CYS A 35 6.23 27.30 5.79
N LYS A 36 6.07 27.52 7.10
CA LYS A 36 4.83 27.33 7.88
C LYS A 36 4.19 25.94 7.78
N ARG A 37 4.89 24.95 7.18
CA ARG A 37 4.40 23.60 6.89
C ARG A 37 4.63 22.60 8.02
N VAL A 38 5.80 22.68 8.66
CA VAL A 38 6.23 21.73 9.68
C VAL A 38 6.16 22.38 11.07
N LYS A 39 5.99 21.55 12.10
CA LYS A 39 5.86 21.99 13.50
C LYS A 39 6.90 21.28 14.38
N PHE A 40 7.41 22.00 15.38
CA PHE A 40 8.42 21.52 16.31
C PHE A 40 8.01 21.80 17.75
N CYS A 41 8.32 20.89 18.68
CA CYS A 41 8.08 21.14 20.11
C CYS A 41 9.11 22.09 20.74
N SER A 42 10.29 22.23 20.13
CA SER A 42 11.37 23.04 20.67
C SER A 42 12.35 23.51 19.57
N LYS A 43 13.20 24.50 19.91
CA LYS A 43 14.26 24.97 19.00
C LYS A 43 15.27 23.87 18.73
N GLU A 44 15.60 23.05 19.72
CA GLU A 44 16.52 21.91 19.60
C GLU A 44 16.02 20.92 18.54
N CYS A 45 14.73 20.57 18.54
CA CYS A 45 14.15 19.72 17.50
C CYS A 45 14.22 20.38 16.12
N SER A 46 13.98 21.69 16.02
CA SER A 46 14.11 22.41 14.74
C SER A 46 15.54 22.47 14.22
N PHE A 47 16.54 22.61 15.10
CA PHE A 47 17.96 22.62 14.74
C PHE A 47 18.43 21.22 14.31
N LYS A 48 17.99 20.17 15.02
CA LYS A 48 18.28 18.78 14.67
C LYS A 48 17.77 18.44 13.27
N GLU A 49 16.56 18.87 12.93
CA GLU A 49 15.92 18.58 11.64
C GLU A 49 16.35 19.52 10.51
N TRP A 50 17.03 20.63 10.83
CA TRP A 50 17.41 21.65 9.86
C TRP A 50 18.22 21.13 8.66
N PRO A 51 19.18 20.19 8.80
CA PRO A 51 19.93 19.66 7.66
C PRO A 51 19.02 19.08 6.57
N ASP A 52 18.01 18.29 6.96
CA ASP A 52 17.07 17.64 6.05
C ASP A 52 15.92 18.58 5.63
N HIS A 53 15.50 19.49 6.52
CA HIS A 53 14.40 20.42 6.26
C HIS A 53 14.77 21.65 5.42
N LYS A 54 16.03 22.10 5.44
CA LYS A 54 16.43 23.43 4.91
C LYS A 54 16.11 23.63 3.43
N SER A 55 16.39 22.64 2.58
CA SER A 55 16.12 22.72 1.13
C SER A 55 14.62 22.86 0.87
N PHE A 56 13.84 21.93 1.44
CA PHE A 56 12.39 21.96 1.42
C PHE A 56 11.83 23.28 1.91
N CYS A 57 12.29 23.77 3.07
CA CYS A 57 11.77 24.99 3.69
C CYS A 57 11.86 26.19 2.76
N ARG A 58 12.99 26.34 2.07
CA ARG A 58 13.24 27.45 1.14
C ARG A 58 12.41 27.31 -0.13
N ALA A 59 12.39 26.12 -0.71
CA ALA A 59 11.65 25.81 -1.93
C ALA A 59 10.14 25.99 -1.72
N PHE A 60 9.58 25.35 -0.69
CA PHE A 60 8.17 25.43 -0.33
C PHE A 60 7.76 26.85 0.04
N GLY A 61 8.57 27.56 0.84
CA GLY A 61 8.31 28.95 1.20
C GLY A 61 8.32 29.91 0.00
N ALA A 62 9.13 29.63 -1.03
CA ALA A 62 9.13 30.40 -2.28
C ALA A 62 7.92 30.05 -3.17
N MET A 63 7.59 28.76 -3.30
CA MET A 63 6.44 28.26 -4.04
C MET A 63 5.14 28.90 -3.55
N ARG A 64 4.95 28.97 -2.23
CA ARG A 64 3.76 29.56 -1.59
C ARG A 64 3.57 31.06 -1.83
N LYS A 65 4.63 31.80 -2.12
CA LYS A 65 4.54 33.25 -2.40
C LYS A 65 4.11 33.54 -3.83
N ARG A 66 4.12 32.53 -4.71
CA ARG A 66 3.61 32.71 -6.07
C ARG A 66 2.09 32.82 -5.99
N PRO A 67 1.46 33.73 -6.75
CA PRO A 67 0.02 33.67 -6.98
C PRO A 67 -0.25 32.27 -7.51
N GLN A 68 -1.01 31.45 -6.77
CA GLN A 68 -1.35 30.13 -7.26
C GLN A 68 -2.08 30.34 -8.58
N ALA A 69 -1.65 29.65 -9.65
CA ALA A 69 -2.51 29.48 -10.80
C ALA A 69 -3.82 28.91 -10.25
N THR A 70 -4.90 29.67 -10.40
CA THR A 70 -6.21 29.33 -9.86
C THR A 70 -6.73 28.12 -10.61
N LEU A 71 -6.29 26.93 -10.19
CA LEU A 71 -7.05 25.73 -10.45
C LEU A 71 -8.41 25.90 -9.74
N PRO A 72 -9.51 25.40 -10.33
CA PRO A 72 -10.85 25.62 -9.81
C PRO A 72 -10.94 25.18 -8.35
N PRO A 73 -11.65 25.91 -7.49
CA PRO A 73 -11.87 25.47 -6.13
C PRO A 73 -12.60 24.12 -6.13
N ILE A 74 -12.00 23.12 -5.47
CA ILE A 74 -12.47 21.72 -5.44
C ILE A 74 -13.92 21.58 -5.01
N TYR A 75 -14.40 22.46 -4.12
CA TYR A 75 -15.77 22.45 -3.63
C TYR A 75 -16.82 22.74 -4.73
N GLN A 76 -16.42 23.31 -5.87
CA GLN A 76 -17.31 23.57 -7.00
C GLN A 76 -17.55 22.33 -7.87
N LEU A 77 -16.81 21.24 -7.62
CA LEU A 77 -16.91 20.00 -8.39
C LEU A 77 -17.94 19.07 -7.74
N SER A 78 -18.89 18.58 -8.55
CA SER A 78 -20.00 17.76 -8.08
C SER A 78 -19.70 16.25 -8.12
N SER A 79 -18.84 15.78 -9.02
CA SER A 79 -18.47 14.37 -9.11
C SER A 79 -17.17 14.06 -8.34
N ILE A 80 -17.10 12.86 -7.78
CA ILE A 80 -15.91 12.37 -7.07
C ILE A 80 -14.72 12.23 -8.04
N SER A 81 -14.97 11.80 -9.28
CA SER A 81 -13.94 11.69 -10.32
C SER A 81 -13.31 13.03 -10.68
N ASP A 82 -14.11 14.09 -10.81
CA ASP A 82 -13.61 15.42 -11.14
C ASP A 82 -12.76 15.99 -10.00
N ARG A 83 -13.19 15.77 -8.75
CA ARG A 83 -12.41 16.14 -7.55
C ARG A 83 -11.06 15.45 -7.54
N ARG A 84 -11.04 14.12 -7.74
CA ARG A 84 -9.80 13.34 -7.81
C ARG A 84 -8.87 13.79 -8.93
N GLN A 85 -9.39 14.00 -10.14
CA GLN A 85 -8.60 14.48 -11.28
C GLN A 85 -8.01 15.87 -11.02
N THR A 86 -8.81 16.77 -10.45
CA THR A 86 -8.36 18.11 -10.08
C THR A 86 -7.29 18.04 -9.00
N HIS A 87 -7.44 17.19 -7.98
CA HIS A 87 -6.40 16.95 -6.98
C HIS A 87 -5.09 16.50 -7.62
N ARG A 88 -5.12 15.50 -8.50
CA ARG A 88 -3.93 15.03 -9.23
C ARG A 88 -3.24 16.13 -10.01
N ALA A 89 -3.99 16.95 -10.74
CA ALA A 89 -3.44 18.08 -11.45
C ALA A 89 -2.78 19.11 -10.51
N HIS A 90 -3.40 19.40 -9.36
CA HIS A 90 -2.84 20.29 -8.34
C HIS A 90 -1.48 19.82 -7.85
N PHE A 91 -1.38 18.55 -7.48
CA PHE A 91 -0.15 18.05 -6.89
C PHE A 91 0.93 17.75 -7.92
N ALA A 92 0.60 17.28 -9.13
CA ALA A 92 1.57 17.18 -10.21
C ALA A 92 2.22 18.54 -10.49
N LEU A 93 1.40 19.60 -10.53
CA LEU A 93 1.89 20.97 -10.61
C LEU A 93 2.73 21.35 -9.39
N GLU A 94 2.31 21.03 -8.16
CA GLU A 94 3.10 21.31 -6.95
C GLU A 94 4.45 20.58 -6.96
N ASP A 95 4.50 19.33 -7.42
CA ASP A 95 5.74 18.56 -7.57
C ASP A 95 6.66 19.19 -8.60
N GLU A 96 6.15 19.57 -9.76
CA GLU A 96 6.93 20.28 -10.79
C GLU A 96 7.47 21.61 -10.26
N LEU A 97 6.63 22.37 -9.55
CA LEU A 97 7.02 23.64 -8.92
C LEU A 97 8.07 23.43 -7.83
N MET A 98 7.92 22.37 -7.02
CA MET A 98 8.88 22.00 -6.00
C MET A 98 10.21 21.58 -6.62
N ALA A 99 10.18 20.71 -7.64
CA ALA A 99 11.36 20.25 -8.36
C ALA A 99 12.10 21.42 -9.02
N ALA A 100 11.37 22.33 -9.66
CA ALA A 100 11.92 23.55 -10.23
C ALA A 100 12.56 24.46 -9.17
N ALA A 101 11.94 24.60 -8.00
CA ALA A 101 12.47 25.39 -6.89
C ALA A 101 13.71 24.75 -6.25
N LEU A 102 13.75 23.41 -6.17
CA LEU A 102 14.88 22.64 -5.67
C LEU A 102 16.02 22.50 -6.69
N LYS A 103 15.73 22.65 -7.99
CA LYS A 103 16.62 22.34 -9.12
C LYS A 103 17.07 20.87 -9.15
N ARG A 104 16.22 20.00 -8.63
CA ARG A 104 16.35 18.53 -8.62
C ARG A 104 14.99 17.92 -8.30
N GLN A 105 14.84 16.62 -8.52
CA GLN A 105 13.66 15.93 -8.00
C GLN A 105 13.62 15.99 -6.46
N PRO A 106 12.44 16.15 -5.85
CA PRO A 106 12.29 16.10 -4.40
C PRO A 106 12.71 14.72 -3.86
N THR A 107 13.22 14.67 -2.64
CA THR A 107 13.41 13.39 -1.96
C THR A 107 12.06 12.81 -1.53
N MET A 108 12.00 11.52 -1.21
CA MET A 108 10.76 10.90 -0.70
C MET A 108 10.19 11.61 0.53
N LEU A 109 11.04 12.12 1.43
CA LEU A 109 10.57 12.91 2.57
C LEU A 109 9.95 14.23 2.11
N GLU A 110 10.62 14.95 1.21
CA GLU A 110 10.15 16.23 0.69
C GLU A 110 8.81 16.09 -0.06
N SER A 111 8.69 15.06 -0.90
CA SER A 111 7.44 14.70 -1.56
C SER A 111 6.34 14.35 -0.56
N LYS A 112 6.62 13.54 0.47
CA LYS A 112 5.63 13.25 1.52
C LYS A 112 5.21 14.49 2.31
N LEU A 113 6.13 15.40 2.60
CA LEU A 113 5.81 16.68 3.25
C LEU A 113 4.89 17.52 2.37
N LEU A 114 5.08 17.49 1.05
CA LEU A 114 4.22 18.18 0.09
C LEU A 114 2.84 17.51 -0.04
N TRP A 115 2.81 16.23 -0.41
CA TRP A 115 1.59 15.46 -0.68
C TRP A 115 0.68 15.30 0.53
N ARG A 116 1.26 15.20 1.73
CA ARG A 116 0.52 15.03 2.99
C ARG A 116 0.37 16.35 3.74
N GLU A 117 0.40 17.48 3.03
CA GLU A 117 0.04 18.77 3.63
C GLU A 117 -1.39 18.71 4.21
N PRO A 118 -1.60 19.13 5.47
CA PRO A 118 -2.93 19.22 6.05
C PRO A 118 -3.82 20.17 5.25
N ARG A 119 -4.95 19.65 4.76
CA ARG A 119 -5.95 20.38 3.98
C ARG A 119 -7.34 20.11 4.54
N CYS A 120 -8.16 21.15 4.66
CA CYS A 120 -9.51 21.02 5.20
C CYS A 120 -10.28 19.91 4.47
N ALA A 121 -10.90 19.01 5.22
CA ALA A 121 -11.63 17.86 4.70
C ALA A 121 -12.77 18.21 3.72
N VAL A 122 -13.25 19.45 3.73
CA VAL A 122 -14.33 19.94 2.88
C VAL A 122 -13.80 20.81 1.74
N CYS A 123 -13.26 21.98 2.06
CA CYS A 123 -12.88 22.98 1.07
C CYS A 123 -11.44 22.84 0.55
N TRP A 124 -10.64 21.92 1.11
CA TRP A 124 -9.25 21.66 0.71
C TRP A 124 -8.23 22.77 0.94
N ASP A 125 -8.65 23.81 1.66
CA ASP A 125 -7.79 24.91 2.06
C ASP A 125 -6.70 24.47 3.03
N ARG A 126 -5.52 25.06 2.89
CA ARG A 126 -4.39 24.84 3.81
C ARG A 126 -4.58 25.66 5.08
N GLU A 127 -3.99 25.23 6.19
CA GLU A 127 -3.98 25.97 7.47
C GLU A 127 -3.65 27.46 7.27
N ALA A 128 -2.65 27.74 6.43
CA ALA A 128 -2.18 29.09 6.25
C ALA A 128 -2.89 29.89 5.13
N ASP A 129 -3.78 29.27 4.35
CA ASP A 129 -4.69 29.98 3.44
C ASP A 129 -5.94 30.48 4.21
N VAL A 130 -6.26 29.83 5.33
CA VAL A 130 -7.35 30.21 6.25
C VAL A 130 -6.94 31.41 7.08
N GLU A 131 -5.69 31.46 7.56
CA GLU A 131 -5.16 32.60 8.35
C GLU A 131 -5.14 33.95 7.61
N GLY A 132 -5.17 33.93 6.28
CA GLY A 132 -5.09 35.13 5.45
C GLY A 132 -6.43 35.66 4.93
N ARG A 133 -7.54 34.97 5.22
CA ARG A 133 -8.87 35.36 4.77
C ARG A 133 -9.58 36.23 5.80
N ASP A 134 -10.36 37.19 5.31
CA ASP A 134 -11.41 37.79 6.11
C ASP A 134 -12.44 36.69 6.41
N SER A 135 -12.68 36.36 7.68
CA SER A 135 -13.53 35.22 8.04
C SER A 135 -14.95 35.46 7.55
N GLU A 136 -15.41 34.65 6.60
CA GLU A 136 -16.81 34.68 6.13
C GLU A 136 -17.75 34.09 7.20
N HIS A 137 -17.21 33.31 8.14
CA HIS A 137 -17.96 32.64 9.20
C HIS A 137 -17.34 32.88 10.59
N GLU A 138 -18.20 33.12 11.59
CA GLU A 138 -17.77 33.14 12.98
C GLU A 138 -17.19 31.78 13.39
N GLY A 139 -15.98 31.76 13.94
CA GLY A 139 -15.32 30.53 14.44
C GLY A 139 -14.34 29.87 13.46
N ASP A 140 -13.94 30.56 12.40
CA ASP A 140 -12.85 30.14 11.51
C ASP A 140 -11.55 29.98 12.31
N SER A 141 -11.14 28.73 12.47
CA SER A 141 -9.95 28.35 13.21
C SER A 141 -9.54 26.96 12.73
N TRP A 142 -8.27 26.76 12.45
CA TRP A 142 -7.76 25.45 12.06
C TRP A 142 -7.93 24.45 13.20
N ARG A 143 -8.69 23.38 12.95
CA ARG A 143 -9.00 22.31 13.90
C ARG A 143 -8.53 20.99 13.34
N VAL A 144 -8.22 20.06 14.23
CA VAL A 144 -7.87 18.69 13.89
C VAL A 144 -8.67 17.76 14.77
N CYS A 145 -9.07 16.61 14.23
CA CYS A 145 -9.78 15.58 14.99
C CYS A 145 -8.99 15.20 16.24
N SER A 146 -9.59 15.36 17.42
CA SER A 146 -8.91 15.09 18.70
C SER A 146 -8.55 13.62 18.91
N LYS A 147 -9.28 12.73 18.22
CA LYS A 147 -9.09 11.27 18.28
C LYS A 147 -7.94 10.78 17.41
N CYS A 148 -7.97 11.03 16.10
CA CYS A 148 -6.95 10.53 15.16
C CYS A 148 -5.82 11.53 14.90
N ARG A 149 -6.04 12.82 15.17
CA ARG A 149 -5.07 13.92 14.96
C ARG A 149 -4.56 14.04 13.52
N ILE A 150 -5.32 13.54 12.57
CA ILE A 150 -5.00 13.58 11.14
C ILE A 150 -5.98 14.48 10.41
N MET A 151 -7.29 14.22 10.58
CA MET A 151 -8.33 14.90 9.82
C MET A 151 -8.46 16.37 10.24
N PRO A 152 -8.21 17.35 9.36
CA PRO A 152 -8.31 18.75 9.71
C PRO A 152 -9.54 19.44 9.11
N TRP A 153 -10.02 20.49 9.77
CA TRP A 153 -11.10 21.36 9.32
C TRP A 153 -10.70 22.82 9.51
N CYS A 154 -11.06 23.69 8.57
CA CYS A 154 -10.76 25.12 8.71
C CYS A 154 -11.80 25.90 9.53
N SER A 155 -12.96 25.31 9.80
CA SER A 155 -14.05 25.94 10.57
C SER A 155 -14.86 24.88 11.32
N GLU A 156 -15.64 25.31 12.31
CA GLU A 156 -16.59 24.44 13.01
C GLU A 156 -17.69 23.91 12.09
N TRP A 157 -18.07 24.69 11.08
CA TRP A 157 -19.06 24.29 10.11
C TRP A 157 -18.58 23.11 9.26
N HIS A 158 -17.37 23.20 8.67
CA HIS A 158 -16.77 22.09 7.93
C HIS A 158 -16.53 20.84 8.79
N GLU A 159 -16.21 21.03 10.08
CA GLU A 159 -16.18 19.92 11.02
C GLU A 159 -17.55 19.25 11.09
N LYS A 160 -18.63 20.00 11.34
CA LYS A 160 -19.99 19.44 11.44
C LYS A 160 -20.43 18.69 10.18
N GLU A 161 -20.08 19.18 8.99
CA GLU A 161 -20.47 18.54 7.72
C GLU A 161 -19.90 17.13 7.53
N THR A 162 -18.65 16.90 7.92
CA THR A 162 -17.93 15.64 7.63
C THR A 162 -17.67 14.79 8.87
N LYS A 163 -17.93 15.30 10.07
CA LYS A 163 -17.69 14.60 11.33
C LYS A 163 -18.48 13.30 11.47
N GLU A 164 -19.70 13.25 10.98
CA GLU A 164 -20.50 12.02 11.00
C GLU A 164 -19.85 10.94 10.13
N GLN A 165 -19.50 11.28 8.88
CA GLN A 165 -18.81 10.37 7.97
C GLN A 165 -17.49 9.88 8.57
N HIS A 166 -16.71 10.79 9.18
CA HIS A 166 -15.43 10.48 9.79
C HIS A 166 -15.55 9.57 11.03
N LEU A 167 -16.55 9.78 11.89
CA LEU A 167 -16.64 9.17 13.22
C LEU A 167 -17.66 8.03 13.36
N GLN A 168 -18.60 7.87 12.43
CA GLN A 168 -19.75 6.95 12.58
C GLN A 168 -19.91 5.99 11.40
N ILE A 169 -19.63 6.42 10.17
CA ILE A 169 -19.76 5.54 9.01
C ILE A 169 -18.60 4.56 8.98
N LYS A 170 -18.94 3.27 8.96
CA LYS A 170 -17.98 2.17 8.89
C LYS A 170 -17.78 1.72 7.46
N GLY A 171 -16.53 1.53 7.06
CA GLY A 171 -16.18 0.87 5.82
C GLY A 171 -16.36 -0.65 5.91
N ASP A 172 -15.99 -1.34 4.83
CA ASP A 172 -16.16 -2.80 4.69
C ASP A 172 -15.40 -3.62 5.75
N ASP A 173 -14.35 -3.06 6.35
CA ASP A 173 -13.58 -3.69 7.42
C ASP A 173 -14.15 -3.44 8.83
N GLY A 174 -15.34 -2.82 8.89
CA GLY A 174 -16.07 -2.51 10.11
C GLY A 174 -15.49 -1.35 10.93
N LYS A 175 -14.52 -0.60 10.38
CA LYS A 175 -13.91 0.57 11.01
C LYS A 175 -14.41 1.86 10.39
N THR A 176 -14.54 2.88 11.21
CA THR A 176 -14.72 4.26 10.77
C THR A 176 -13.41 4.82 10.22
N GLN A 177 -13.48 5.87 9.41
CA GLN A 177 -12.28 6.54 8.91
C GLN A 177 -11.35 7.00 10.05
N CYS A 178 -11.93 7.49 11.15
CA CYS A 178 -11.19 7.87 12.35
C CYS A 178 -10.41 6.69 12.97
N GLU A 179 -11.06 5.53 13.13
CA GLU A 179 -10.42 4.32 13.66
C GLU A 179 -9.33 3.81 12.71
N THR A 180 -9.54 3.90 11.40
CA THR A 180 -8.51 3.55 10.40
C THR A 180 -7.29 4.47 10.49
N PHE A 181 -7.50 5.78 10.66
CA PHE A 181 -6.44 6.76 10.85
C PHE A 181 -5.69 6.55 12.17
N GLN A 182 -6.39 6.18 13.24
CA GLN A 182 -5.77 5.80 14.51
C GLN A 182 -4.88 4.57 14.35
N LEU A 183 -5.40 3.51 13.70
CA LEU A 183 -4.62 2.31 13.41
C LEU A 183 -3.37 2.61 12.59
N SER A 184 -3.48 3.46 11.56
CA SER A 184 -2.32 3.90 10.77
C SER A 184 -1.24 4.54 11.65
N ASN A 185 -1.63 5.41 12.58
CA ASN A 185 -0.69 6.07 13.49
C ASN A 185 -0.05 5.10 14.48
N GLU A 186 -0.82 4.18 15.04
CA GLU A 186 -0.30 3.15 15.96
C GLU A 186 0.74 2.27 15.25
N ILE A 187 0.50 1.93 13.98
CA ILE A 187 1.46 1.17 13.16
C ILE A 187 2.72 2.00 12.89
N ASP A 188 2.60 3.26 12.47
CA ASP A 188 3.77 4.13 12.26
C ASP A 188 4.62 4.25 13.54
N GLU A 189 3.97 4.44 14.69
CA GLU A 189 4.65 4.54 15.98
C GLU A 189 5.35 3.23 16.37
N PHE A 190 4.72 2.09 16.12
CA PHE A 190 5.33 0.78 16.32
C PHE A 190 6.61 0.64 15.48
N TYR A 191 6.56 0.95 14.19
CA TYR A 191 7.73 0.88 13.31
C TYR A 191 8.84 1.85 13.71
N LEU A 192 8.48 3.07 14.14
CA LEU A 192 9.44 4.04 14.64
C LEU A 192 10.15 3.54 15.92
N ARG A 193 9.39 3.03 16.89
CA ARG A 193 9.96 2.48 18.14
C ARG A 193 10.86 1.29 17.86
N HIS A 194 10.45 0.40 16.94
CA HIS A 194 11.24 -0.74 16.52
C HIS A 194 12.56 -0.28 15.87
N ALA A 195 12.51 0.65 14.90
CA ALA A 195 13.70 1.20 14.25
C ALA A 195 14.69 1.83 15.25
N ILE A 196 14.18 2.55 16.26
CA ILE A 196 15.00 3.10 17.34
C ILE A 196 15.64 1.97 18.17
N ALA A 197 14.87 0.94 18.54
CA ALA A 197 15.35 -0.16 19.38
C ALA A 197 16.45 -0.99 18.72
N VAL A 198 16.39 -1.19 17.40
CA VAL A 198 17.39 -1.98 16.65
C VAL A 198 18.56 -1.15 16.10
N GLY A 199 18.65 0.13 16.48
CA GLY A 199 19.79 1.00 16.12
C GLY A 199 19.76 1.54 14.70
N GLY A 200 18.60 1.59 14.04
CA GLY A 200 18.43 2.15 12.70
C GLY A 200 17.54 1.30 11.79
N GLU A 201 17.47 1.70 10.52
CA GLU A 201 16.72 0.97 9.50
C GLU A 201 17.53 -0.22 9.00
N GLY A 202 16.94 -1.42 9.04
CA GLY A 202 17.55 -2.57 8.39
C GLY A 202 17.02 -3.92 8.86
N SER A 203 16.55 -4.01 10.10
CA SER A 203 15.90 -5.22 10.61
C SER A 203 14.40 -5.03 10.64
N PRO A 204 13.62 -5.66 9.74
CA PRO A 204 12.16 -5.62 9.84
C PRO A 204 11.71 -6.24 11.17
N PRO A 205 10.53 -5.85 11.70
CA PRO A 205 9.92 -6.54 12.82
C PRO A 205 9.82 -8.04 12.56
N SER A 206 9.92 -8.84 13.62
CA SER A 206 9.81 -10.30 13.49
C SER A 206 8.43 -10.67 12.94
N LEU A 207 8.41 -11.41 11.83
CA LEU A 207 7.18 -11.93 11.25
C LEU A 207 6.71 -13.15 12.03
N TRP A 208 5.44 -13.15 12.42
CA TRP A 208 4.76 -14.34 12.92
C TRP A 208 3.99 -15.01 11.77
N VAL A 209 4.13 -16.33 11.69
CA VAL A 209 3.31 -17.20 10.84
C VAL A 209 2.63 -18.21 11.76
N PRO A 210 1.30 -18.41 11.66
CA PRO A 210 0.63 -19.41 12.46
C PRO A 210 1.22 -20.80 12.23
N THR A 211 1.27 -21.64 13.27
CA THR A 211 1.86 -22.99 13.20
C THR A 211 0.83 -24.11 13.29
N ARG A 212 -0.46 -23.77 13.47
CA ARG A 212 -1.54 -24.76 13.47
C ARG A 212 -1.62 -25.41 12.09
N ILE A 213 -1.84 -26.72 12.03
CA ILE A 213 -2.12 -27.43 10.77
C ILE A 213 -3.54 -27.96 10.86
N LEU A 214 -4.38 -27.62 9.89
CA LEU A 214 -5.74 -28.14 9.85
C LEU A 214 -5.72 -29.62 9.45
N ASN A 215 -6.56 -30.44 10.07
CA ASN A 215 -6.69 -31.85 9.70
C ASN A 215 -7.53 -32.06 8.43
N LYS A 216 -8.34 -31.05 8.07
CA LYS A 216 -9.15 -31.02 6.85
C LYS A 216 -9.21 -29.59 6.31
N PRO A 217 -9.36 -29.42 4.99
CA PRO A 217 -9.62 -28.11 4.40
C PRO A 217 -10.85 -27.47 5.05
N ALA A 218 -10.73 -26.20 5.42
CA ALA A 218 -11.82 -25.40 5.97
C ALA A 218 -12.15 -24.22 5.05
N ALA A 219 -13.40 -23.76 5.09
CA ALA A 219 -13.78 -22.51 4.45
C ALA A 219 -12.92 -21.35 4.99
N LEU A 220 -12.66 -20.36 4.13
CA LEU A 220 -12.03 -19.13 4.62
C LEU A 220 -13.01 -18.39 5.54
N PRO A 221 -12.53 -17.80 6.65
CA PRO A 221 -13.33 -16.89 7.47
C PRO A 221 -13.86 -15.71 6.65
N ALA A 222 -14.84 -14.95 7.15
CA ALA A 222 -15.40 -13.82 6.39
C ALA A 222 -14.45 -12.62 6.28
N ASN A 223 -13.56 -12.44 7.26
CA ASN A 223 -12.66 -11.29 7.38
C ASN A 223 -11.47 -11.56 8.33
N TRP A 224 -10.55 -10.60 8.44
CA TRP A 224 -9.40 -10.68 9.35
C TRP A 224 -9.76 -10.88 10.83
N PRO A 225 -10.72 -10.14 11.44
CA PRO A 225 -11.13 -10.40 12.82
C PRO A 225 -11.55 -11.86 13.08
N GLU A 226 -12.36 -12.44 12.21
CA GLU A 226 -12.80 -13.84 12.35
C GLU A 226 -11.60 -14.79 12.20
N TYR A 227 -10.72 -14.55 11.22
CA TYR A 227 -9.50 -15.33 11.07
C TYR A 227 -8.61 -15.28 12.32
N LEU A 228 -8.31 -14.08 12.83
CA LEU A 228 -7.47 -13.87 14.01
C LEU A 228 -8.10 -14.45 15.29
N SER A 229 -9.42 -14.68 15.32
CA SER A 229 -10.06 -15.43 16.43
C SER A 229 -9.76 -16.93 16.40
N THR A 230 -9.39 -17.47 15.23
CA THR A 230 -8.99 -18.88 15.06
C THR A 230 -7.49 -19.09 15.19
N VAL A 231 -6.71 -18.01 15.08
CA VAL A 231 -5.25 -18.00 15.18
C VAL A 231 -4.82 -16.99 16.20
N GLU A 232 -4.58 -17.43 17.43
CA GLU A 232 -4.09 -16.50 18.45
C GLU A 232 -2.67 -16.05 18.05
N PRO A 233 -2.44 -14.74 17.81
CA PRO A 233 -1.10 -14.20 17.64
C PRO A 233 -0.27 -14.42 18.90
N PRO A 234 1.06 -14.21 18.84
CA PRO A 234 1.90 -14.31 20.02
C PRO A 234 1.34 -13.50 21.20
N PRO A 235 1.41 -14.03 22.44
CA PRO A 235 0.95 -13.29 23.60
C PRO A 235 1.64 -11.92 23.67
N ARG A 236 0.87 -10.89 24.02
CA ARG A 236 1.30 -9.47 24.13
C ARG A 236 1.53 -8.75 22.80
N SER A 237 1.20 -9.35 21.66
CA SER A 237 1.21 -8.61 20.40
C SER A 237 0.23 -7.44 20.45
N THR A 238 0.71 -6.28 19.99
CA THR A 238 -0.11 -5.06 19.91
C THR A 238 -0.98 -5.10 18.65
N GLN A 239 -2.06 -4.31 18.61
CA GLN A 239 -2.87 -4.18 17.41
C GLN A 239 -2.04 -3.70 16.20
N ALA A 240 -1.12 -2.75 16.43
CA ALA A 240 -0.18 -2.26 15.44
C ALA A 240 0.72 -3.37 14.88
N GLU A 241 1.24 -4.25 15.72
CA GLU A 241 2.07 -5.38 15.27
C GLU A 241 1.23 -6.40 14.46
N VAL A 242 0.05 -6.76 14.98
CA VAL A 242 -0.84 -7.72 14.33
C VAL A 242 -1.24 -7.24 12.93
N TYR A 243 -1.73 -6.01 12.81
CA TYR A 243 -2.18 -5.48 11.52
C TYR A 243 -1.03 -5.01 10.64
N GLY A 244 -0.05 -4.33 11.22
CA GLY A 244 1.07 -3.72 10.51
C GLY A 244 2.12 -4.69 9.99
N VAL A 245 2.27 -5.86 10.65
CA VAL A 245 3.27 -6.87 10.29
C VAL A 245 2.62 -8.16 9.84
N PHE A 246 1.76 -8.76 10.68
CA PHE A 246 1.28 -10.12 10.41
C PHE A 246 0.21 -10.15 9.32
N VAL A 247 -0.81 -9.31 9.42
CA VAL A 247 -1.87 -9.21 8.41
C VAL A 247 -1.32 -8.69 7.09
N GLU A 248 -0.40 -7.72 7.11
CA GLU A 248 0.32 -7.27 5.91
C GLU A 248 1.01 -8.43 5.18
N ALA A 249 1.72 -9.30 5.90
CA ALA A 249 2.40 -10.44 5.30
C ALA A 249 1.46 -11.58 4.86
N LEU A 250 0.35 -11.79 5.58
CA LEU A 250 -0.65 -12.81 5.26
C LEU A 250 -1.61 -12.39 4.14
N SER A 251 -1.73 -11.09 3.85
CA SER A 251 -2.65 -10.57 2.84
C SER A 251 -2.48 -11.21 1.46
N PRO A 252 -1.28 -11.26 0.86
CA PRO A 252 -1.07 -11.95 -0.42
C PRO A 252 -1.50 -13.42 -0.37
N VAL A 253 -1.21 -14.11 0.75
CA VAL A 253 -1.51 -15.54 0.94
C VAL A 253 -3.00 -15.82 0.92
N PHE A 254 -3.79 -15.04 1.67
CA PHE A 254 -5.24 -15.18 1.72
C PHE A 254 -5.92 -14.73 0.44
N THR A 255 -5.40 -13.67 -0.19
CA THR A 255 -5.88 -13.21 -1.49
C THR A 255 -5.71 -14.30 -2.54
N ILE A 256 -4.53 -14.94 -2.59
CA ILE A 256 -4.25 -16.05 -3.49
C ILE A 256 -5.15 -17.25 -3.22
N LEU A 257 -5.29 -17.66 -1.96
CA LEU A 257 -6.14 -18.80 -1.61
C LEU A 257 -7.62 -18.57 -1.94
N ALA A 258 -8.13 -17.35 -1.70
CA ALA A 258 -9.49 -16.97 -2.08
C ALA A 258 -9.68 -17.03 -3.60
N SER A 259 -8.72 -16.52 -4.37
CA SER A 259 -8.72 -16.55 -5.83
C SER A 259 -8.64 -17.98 -6.38
N LEU A 260 -7.77 -18.83 -5.83
CA LEU A 260 -7.66 -20.24 -6.21
C LEU A 260 -8.99 -20.96 -6.03
N ARG A 261 -9.67 -20.76 -4.90
CA ARG A 261 -10.97 -21.37 -4.61
C ARG A 261 -12.12 -20.80 -5.46
N ARG A 262 -11.94 -19.62 -6.04
CA ARG A 262 -12.89 -19.01 -6.99
C ARG A 262 -12.67 -19.53 -8.41
N LEU A 263 -11.42 -19.73 -8.82
CA LEU A 263 -11.03 -20.13 -10.17
C LEU A 263 -11.18 -21.63 -10.41
N PHE A 264 -10.84 -22.43 -9.41
CA PHE A 264 -10.83 -23.88 -9.51
C PHE A 264 -11.93 -24.48 -8.64
N PRO A 265 -12.52 -25.63 -9.03
CA PRO A 265 -13.42 -26.36 -8.16
C PRO A 265 -12.76 -26.60 -6.80
N THR A 266 -13.51 -26.38 -5.71
CA THR A 266 -12.98 -26.53 -4.35
C THR A 266 -12.36 -27.92 -4.14
N SER A 267 -12.96 -28.97 -4.71
CA SER A 267 -12.44 -30.33 -4.69
C SER A 267 -11.02 -30.44 -5.26
N THR A 268 -10.67 -29.64 -6.27
CA THR A 268 -9.35 -29.67 -6.91
C THR A 268 -8.28 -29.04 -6.03
N ILE A 269 -8.55 -27.85 -5.47
CA ILE A 269 -7.56 -27.11 -4.66
C ILE A 269 -7.40 -27.76 -3.29
N ASP A 270 -8.49 -28.16 -2.65
CA ASP A 270 -8.47 -28.73 -1.31
C ASP A 270 -7.82 -30.14 -1.29
N SER A 271 -7.78 -30.84 -2.42
CA SER A 271 -7.08 -32.13 -2.58
C SER A 271 -5.72 -32.03 -3.28
N ALA A 272 -5.28 -30.84 -3.69
CA ALA A 272 -4.04 -30.68 -4.45
C ALA A 272 -2.82 -31.06 -3.60
N SER A 273 -1.99 -31.98 -4.11
CA SER A 273 -0.71 -32.33 -3.48
C SER A 273 0.40 -31.34 -3.78
N SER A 274 0.26 -30.61 -4.90
CA SER A 274 1.25 -29.67 -5.42
C SER A 274 0.56 -28.40 -5.90
N LEU A 275 1.18 -27.25 -5.68
CA LEU A 275 0.70 -25.94 -6.13
C LEU A 275 1.88 -25.13 -6.65
N ARG A 276 1.70 -24.45 -7.77
CA ARG A 276 2.67 -23.52 -8.36
C ARG A 276 2.11 -22.11 -8.41
N LEU A 277 2.87 -21.15 -7.87
CA LEU A 277 2.52 -19.73 -7.87
C LEU A 277 3.59 -18.95 -8.62
N ILE A 278 3.21 -18.23 -9.68
CA ILE A 278 4.13 -17.47 -10.53
C ILE A 278 3.93 -15.99 -10.24
N PHE A 279 4.90 -15.36 -9.60
CA PHE A 279 4.90 -13.94 -9.31
C PHE A 279 5.54 -13.14 -10.44
N LEU A 280 4.76 -12.24 -11.00
CA LEU A 280 5.18 -11.27 -12.01
C LEU A 280 5.70 -10.02 -11.29
N GLU A 281 6.71 -9.38 -11.86
CA GLU A 281 7.14 -8.02 -11.47
C GLU A 281 7.71 -7.88 -10.06
N GLU A 282 7.94 -9.00 -9.38
CA GLU A 282 8.41 -8.97 -8.00
C GLU A 282 9.89 -8.64 -7.92
N THR A 283 10.19 -7.59 -7.16
CA THR A 283 11.55 -7.40 -6.66
C THR A 283 11.85 -8.47 -5.61
N HIS A 284 13.10 -8.94 -5.58
CA HIS A 284 13.56 -9.88 -4.55
C HIS A 284 13.24 -9.36 -3.13
N GLN A 285 13.27 -8.03 -2.93
CA GLN A 285 13.00 -7.41 -1.65
C GLN A 285 11.54 -7.55 -1.23
N THR A 286 10.57 -7.23 -2.10
CA THR A 286 9.13 -7.33 -1.81
C THR A 286 8.77 -8.76 -1.42
N LEU A 287 9.12 -9.73 -2.26
CA LEU A 287 8.76 -11.12 -2.04
C LEU A 287 9.45 -11.69 -0.80
N SER A 288 10.74 -11.43 -0.58
CA SER A 288 11.49 -11.98 0.57
C SER A 288 10.86 -11.66 1.93
N SER A 289 10.23 -10.49 2.07
CA SER A 289 9.59 -10.07 3.31
C SER A 289 8.32 -10.87 3.66
N ILE A 290 7.65 -11.44 2.66
CA ILE A 290 6.39 -12.20 2.82
C ILE A 290 6.57 -13.70 2.61
N LEU A 291 7.74 -14.15 2.12
CA LEU A 291 8.03 -15.56 1.85
C LEU A 291 7.67 -16.50 3.00
N PRO A 292 7.99 -16.20 4.28
CA PRO A 292 7.64 -17.10 5.38
C PRO A 292 6.13 -17.33 5.48
N ALA A 293 5.31 -16.30 5.24
CA ALA A 293 3.84 -16.36 5.37
C ALA A 293 3.18 -17.37 4.43
N PHE A 294 3.80 -17.69 3.29
CA PHE A 294 3.28 -18.69 2.34
C PHE A 294 3.17 -20.10 2.91
N GLU A 295 3.78 -20.38 4.07
CA GLU A 295 3.66 -21.68 4.73
C GLU A 295 2.23 -21.90 5.21
N GLU A 296 1.52 -20.82 5.48
CA GLU A 296 0.12 -20.85 5.89
C GLU A 296 -0.80 -21.50 4.83
N LEU A 297 -0.42 -21.48 3.54
CA LEU A 297 -1.15 -22.26 2.53
C LEU A 297 -1.15 -23.77 2.85
N GLN A 298 0.00 -24.31 3.27
CA GLN A 298 0.13 -25.72 3.63
C GLN A 298 -0.56 -26.02 4.96
N HIS A 299 -0.68 -25.03 5.84
CA HIS A 299 -1.43 -25.15 7.09
C HIS A 299 -2.95 -25.22 6.86
N ILE A 300 -3.47 -24.43 5.91
CA ILE A 300 -4.90 -24.39 5.57
C ILE A 300 -5.30 -25.53 4.62
N LEU A 301 -4.40 -25.92 3.71
CA LEU A 301 -4.58 -27.00 2.74
C LEU A 301 -3.76 -28.23 3.19
N PRO A 302 -4.30 -29.13 4.04
CA PRO A 302 -3.53 -30.24 4.59
C PRO A 302 -2.91 -31.17 3.54
N SER A 303 -3.60 -31.33 2.40
CA SER A 303 -3.17 -32.15 1.27
C SER A 303 -1.95 -31.58 0.54
N LEU A 304 -1.63 -30.29 0.71
CA LEU A 304 -0.59 -29.61 -0.04
C LEU A 304 0.82 -29.95 0.50
N HIS A 305 1.48 -30.91 -0.14
CA HIS A 305 2.84 -31.33 0.20
C HIS A 305 3.92 -30.50 -0.48
N HIS A 306 3.68 -30.02 -1.70
CA HIS A 306 4.69 -29.33 -2.50
C HIS A 306 4.20 -27.94 -2.92
N LEU A 307 4.86 -26.89 -2.42
CA LEU A 307 4.60 -25.51 -2.84
C LEU A 307 5.80 -24.94 -3.60
N GLU A 308 5.60 -24.64 -4.88
CA GLU A 308 6.60 -24.02 -5.73
C GLU A 308 6.24 -22.55 -5.96
N LEU A 309 7.13 -21.64 -5.56
CA LEU A 309 7.04 -20.22 -5.86
C LEU A 309 8.00 -19.90 -7.01
N VAL A 310 7.54 -19.17 -8.01
CA VAL A 310 8.37 -18.74 -9.13
C VAL A 310 8.37 -17.23 -9.16
N ALA A 311 9.52 -16.60 -8.96
CA ALA A 311 9.66 -15.15 -9.02
C ALA A 311 10.24 -14.76 -10.39
N HIS A 312 9.47 -14.03 -11.19
CA HIS A 312 9.88 -13.59 -12.51
C HIS A 312 10.30 -12.12 -12.48
N SER A 313 11.60 -11.85 -12.67
CA SER A 313 12.17 -10.50 -12.63
C SER A 313 12.28 -9.88 -14.03
N LEU A 314 12.19 -8.55 -14.08
CA LEU A 314 11.99 -7.74 -15.29
C LEU A 314 13.26 -7.48 -16.10
N SER A 315 14.44 -7.65 -15.52
CA SER A 315 15.71 -7.52 -16.25
C SER A 315 16.88 -8.20 -15.54
N PRO A 316 17.88 -8.73 -16.27
CA PRO A 316 19.18 -9.03 -15.71
C PRO A 316 19.91 -7.71 -15.37
N PRO A 317 20.66 -7.64 -14.26
CA PRO A 317 21.55 -6.51 -14.02
C PRO A 317 22.58 -6.43 -15.17
N SER A 318 22.60 -5.30 -15.88
CA SER A 318 23.69 -4.89 -16.79
C SER A 318 24.16 -5.92 -17.83
N GLY A 319 23.38 -6.17 -18.88
CA GLY A 319 23.87 -6.79 -20.14
C GLY A 319 24.47 -8.20 -20.05
N ALA A 320 24.45 -8.83 -18.89
CA ALA A 320 24.90 -10.20 -18.69
C ALA A 320 23.82 -11.17 -19.15
N ALA A 321 24.23 -12.34 -19.65
CA ALA A 321 23.30 -13.43 -19.90
C ALA A 321 22.55 -13.75 -18.60
N PRO A 322 21.22 -13.93 -18.64
CA PRO A 322 20.46 -14.24 -17.44
C PRO A 322 21.02 -15.52 -16.80
N PRO A 323 21.25 -15.52 -15.48
CA PRO A 323 21.71 -16.71 -14.78
C PRO A 323 20.68 -17.82 -14.95
N LYS A 324 21.15 -19.06 -15.07
CA LYS A 324 20.25 -20.21 -15.11
C LYS A 324 19.36 -20.19 -13.86
N PRO A 325 18.04 -20.42 -14.01
CA PRO A 325 17.13 -20.49 -12.89
C PRO A 325 17.64 -21.50 -11.86
N ARG A 326 17.71 -21.07 -10.60
CA ARG A 326 18.11 -21.92 -9.47
C ARG A 326 16.97 -22.01 -8.49
N THR A 327 16.54 -23.23 -8.20
CA THR A 327 15.58 -23.52 -7.15
C THR A 327 16.28 -23.50 -5.80
N VAL A 328 15.72 -22.73 -4.86
CA VAL A 328 16.19 -22.58 -3.50
C VAL A 328 15.12 -23.15 -2.56
N PRO A 329 15.44 -24.14 -1.71
CA PRO A 329 14.50 -24.62 -0.71
C PRO A 329 14.24 -23.53 0.33
N LEU A 330 12.97 -23.35 0.70
CA LEU A 330 12.56 -22.43 1.75
C LEU A 330 12.40 -23.18 3.08
N PRO A 331 12.74 -22.55 4.21
CA PRO A 331 12.55 -23.17 5.53
C PRO A 331 11.07 -23.42 5.80
N LEU A 332 10.81 -24.41 6.66
CA LEU A 332 9.48 -24.81 7.11
C LEU A 332 9.49 -24.90 8.64
N CYS A 333 8.32 -24.78 9.25
CA CYS A 333 8.12 -25.07 10.66
C CYS A 333 8.38 -26.57 10.94
N PRO A 334 8.71 -26.92 12.20
CA PRO A 334 9.03 -28.30 12.56
C PRO A 334 7.93 -29.32 12.20
N ALA A 335 6.67 -28.93 12.29
CA ALA A 335 5.54 -29.81 11.98
C ALA A 335 5.42 -30.09 10.47
N CYS A 336 5.60 -29.07 9.62
CA CYS A 336 5.65 -29.22 8.17
C CYS A 336 6.85 -30.06 7.73
N THR A 337 8.03 -29.83 8.31
CA THR A 337 9.23 -30.65 8.05
C THR A 337 8.99 -32.11 8.41
N LYS A 338 8.44 -32.39 9.59
CA LYS A 338 8.13 -33.77 10.04
C LYS A 338 7.12 -34.46 9.12
N SER A 339 6.20 -33.70 8.52
CA SER A 339 5.19 -34.20 7.59
C SER A 339 5.70 -34.38 6.15
N GLY A 340 7.00 -34.21 5.92
CA GLY A 340 7.62 -34.38 4.60
C GLY A 340 7.19 -33.33 3.57
N ARG A 341 6.69 -32.17 4.02
CA ARG A 341 6.31 -31.08 3.14
C ARG A 341 7.55 -30.36 2.60
N THR A 342 7.42 -29.75 1.45
CA THR A 342 8.48 -28.97 0.81
C THR A 342 7.93 -27.64 0.30
N ARG A 343 8.74 -26.60 0.40
CA ARG A 343 8.50 -25.31 -0.24
C ARG A 343 9.79 -24.82 -0.89
N SER A 344 9.71 -24.26 -2.08
CA SER A 344 10.87 -23.72 -2.78
C SER A 344 10.53 -22.46 -3.55
N ILE A 345 11.55 -21.66 -3.84
CA ILE A 345 11.47 -20.53 -4.75
C ILE A 345 12.45 -20.72 -5.91
N THR A 346 12.02 -20.41 -7.13
CA THR A 346 12.87 -20.35 -8.32
C THR A 346 12.81 -18.95 -8.90
N HIS A 347 13.98 -18.33 -9.10
CA HIS A 347 14.07 -17.02 -9.76
C HIS A 347 14.30 -17.20 -11.25
N HIS A 348 13.43 -16.60 -12.05
CA HIS A 348 13.53 -16.53 -13.50
C HIS A 348 13.91 -15.12 -13.94
N GLN A 349 14.83 -15.04 -14.90
CA GLN A 349 15.21 -13.80 -15.58
C GLN A 349 15.14 -14.07 -17.09
N GLY A 350 14.29 -13.32 -17.79
CA GLY A 350 14.18 -13.34 -19.24
C GLY A 350 13.42 -14.53 -19.85
N SER A 351 13.70 -15.77 -19.45
CA SER A 351 13.02 -16.95 -20.01
C SER A 351 11.90 -17.49 -19.12
N TRP A 352 10.73 -17.69 -19.73
CA TRP A 352 9.56 -18.27 -19.08
C TRP A 352 9.80 -19.70 -18.62
N PRO A 353 9.34 -20.08 -17.42
CA PRO A 353 9.34 -21.48 -17.01
C PRO A 353 8.48 -22.31 -17.97
N ALA A 354 8.87 -23.57 -18.19
CA ALA A 354 7.99 -24.52 -18.86
C ALA A 354 6.75 -24.76 -17.95
N LEU A 355 5.57 -24.40 -18.44
CA LEU A 355 4.31 -24.66 -17.75
C LEU A 355 3.88 -26.12 -17.98
N ASN A 356 3.42 -26.77 -16.90
CA ASN A 356 2.89 -28.13 -16.92
C ASN A 356 1.43 -28.07 -16.46
N GLU A 357 0.51 -28.51 -17.32
CA GLU A 357 -0.93 -28.44 -17.09
C GLU A 357 -1.43 -29.31 -15.91
N SER A 358 -0.63 -30.29 -15.46
CA SER A 358 -1.01 -31.19 -14.36
C SER A 358 -0.90 -30.59 -12.96
N ILE A 359 -0.27 -29.42 -12.82
CA ILE A 359 -0.09 -28.74 -11.53
C ILE A 359 -1.00 -27.50 -11.53
N PRO A 360 -1.92 -27.36 -10.56
CA PRO A 360 -2.65 -26.11 -10.37
C PRO A 360 -1.66 -24.94 -10.32
N THR A 361 -1.80 -24.04 -11.29
CA THR A 361 -0.88 -22.92 -11.49
C THR A 361 -1.69 -21.64 -11.53
N LEU A 362 -1.25 -20.65 -10.75
CA LEU A 362 -1.80 -19.30 -10.77
C LEU A 362 -0.64 -18.33 -10.97
N ALA A 363 -0.76 -17.43 -11.94
CA ALA A 363 0.12 -16.27 -12.04
C ALA A 363 -0.45 -15.11 -11.22
N ILE A 364 0.42 -14.30 -10.64
CA ILE A 364 0.08 -13.22 -9.71
C ILE A 364 0.90 -11.99 -10.04
N SER A 365 0.25 -10.84 -10.19
CA SER A 365 0.87 -9.52 -10.15
C SER A 365 0.38 -8.80 -8.87
N LEU A 366 1.27 -8.63 -7.87
CA LEU A 366 0.90 -7.97 -6.62
C LEU A 366 1.08 -6.46 -6.72
N ASN A 367 0.05 -5.68 -6.33
CA ASN A 367 0.00 -4.22 -6.47
C ASN A 367 0.53 -3.79 -7.84
N SER A 368 -0.06 -4.40 -8.87
CA SER A 368 0.32 -4.27 -10.26
C SER A 368 0.44 -2.80 -10.66
N THR A 369 1.48 -2.50 -11.42
CA THR A 369 1.74 -1.17 -11.98
C THR A 369 1.72 -1.21 -13.51
N LEU A 370 0.96 -2.14 -14.10
CA LEU A 370 0.94 -2.39 -15.55
C LEU A 370 0.59 -1.13 -16.35
N SER A 371 -0.45 -0.42 -15.94
CA SER A 371 -0.86 0.81 -16.62
C SER A 371 0.21 1.90 -16.52
N GLN A 372 0.86 2.03 -15.37
CA GLN A 372 1.92 3.01 -15.13
C GLN A 372 3.21 2.67 -15.90
N SER A 373 3.57 1.39 -15.99
CA SER A 373 4.78 0.94 -16.68
C SER A 373 4.66 1.12 -18.19
N LEU A 374 3.46 1.00 -18.77
CA LEU A 374 3.22 1.27 -20.20
C LEU A 374 3.36 2.75 -20.57
N LEU A 375 3.16 3.66 -19.60
CA LEU A 375 3.37 5.10 -19.80
C LEU A 375 4.84 5.52 -19.71
N ASP A 376 5.71 4.69 -19.11
CA ASP A 376 7.13 4.96 -19.02
C ASP A 376 7.87 4.41 -20.26
N PRO A 377 8.37 5.27 -21.17
CA PRO A 377 9.07 4.83 -22.37
C PRO A 377 10.40 4.12 -22.07
N THR A 378 10.88 4.18 -20.82
CA THR A 378 12.08 3.48 -20.35
C THR A 378 11.77 2.12 -19.73
N SER A 379 10.49 1.80 -19.51
CA SER A 379 10.06 0.51 -19.00
C SER A 379 10.29 -0.58 -20.04
N PRO A 380 10.87 -1.73 -19.68
CA PRO A 380 11.02 -2.86 -20.59
C PRO A 380 9.65 -3.42 -21.02
N ASP A 381 9.46 -3.66 -22.32
CA ASP A 381 8.27 -4.31 -22.89
C ASP A 381 8.26 -5.83 -22.62
N TYR A 382 8.06 -6.22 -21.35
CA TYR A 382 7.99 -7.63 -20.94
C TYR A 382 6.56 -8.11 -20.65
N HIS A 383 5.64 -7.20 -20.32
CA HIS A 383 4.29 -7.58 -19.90
C HIS A 383 3.57 -8.33 -21.01
N LYS A 384 3.68 -7.85 -22.25
CA LYS A 384 2.98 -8.45 -23.38
C LYS A 384 3.47 -9.89 -23.67
N PRO A 385 4.77 -10.17 -23.81
CA PRO A 385 5.27 -11.55 -23.93
C PRO A 385 4.91 -12.46 -22.74
N ALA A 386 4.91 -11.89 -21.52
CA ALA A 386 4.55 -12.60 -20.30
C ALA A 386 3.12 -13.10 -20.33
N LEU A 387 2.19 -12.16 -20.50
CA LEU A 387 0.77 -12.45 -20.51
C LEU A 387 0.43 -13.39 -21.67
N GLN A 388 0.98 -13.16 -22.87
CA GLN A 388 0.78 -14.07 -24.01
C GLN A 388 1.20 -15.51 -23.70
N SER A 389 2.36 -15.71 -23.08
CA SER A 389 2.86 -17.04 -22.74
C SER A 389 1.97 -17.73 -21.70
N LEU A 390 1.54 -17.00 -20.67
CA LEU A 390 0.64 -17.51 -19.64
C LEU A 390 -0.74 -17.86 -20.21
N PHE A 391 -1.28 -17.03 -21.10
CA PHE A 391 -2.56 -17.30 -21.76
C PHE A 391 -2.51 -18.49 -22.71
N GLN A 392 -1.43 -18.63 -23.49
CA GLN A 392 -1.24 -19.80 -24.35
C GLN A 392 -1.25 -21.09 -23.52
N ALA A 393 -0.62 -21.06 -22.34
CA ALA A 393 -0.62 -22.16 -21.39
C ALA A 393 -1.91 -22.30 -20.55
N GLY A 394 -2.94 -21.48 -20.79
CA GLY A 394 -4.20 -21.53 -20.05
C GLY A 394 -4.07 -21.19 -18.55
N THR A 395 -3.02 -20.48 -18.15
CA THR A 395 -2.77 -20.10 -16.76
C THR A 395 -3.56 -18.83 -16.41
N PRO A 396 -4.48 -18.86 -15.45
CA PRO A 396 -5.15 -17.64 -14.99
C PRO A 396 -4.16 -16.71 -14.28
N ILE A 397 -4.45 -15.42 -14.34
CA ILE A 397 -3.60 -14.36 -13.80
C ILE A 397 -4.42 -13.51 -12.84
N LEU A 398 -4.02 -13.52 -11.58
CA LEU A 398 -4.55 -12.69 -10.52
C LEU A 398 -3.79 -11.37 -10.47
N PHE A 399 -4.52 -10.27 -10.53
CA PHE A 399 -3.97 -8.95 -10.31
C PHE A 399 -4.49 -8.42 -8.98
N THR A 400 -3.62 -7.73 -8.26
CA THR A 400 -4.03 -6.95 -7.09
C THR A 400 -3.56 -5.51 -7.28
N ALA A 401 -4.29 -4.54 -6.73
CA ALA A 401 -3.97 -3.12 -6.80
C ALA A 401 -4.21 -2.45 -5.44
N GLN A 402 -3.70 -1.24 -5.23
CA GLN A 402 -3.92 -0.49 -3.99
C GLN A 402 -5.30 0.19 -4.02
N THR A 403 -5.71 0.64 -5.21
CA THR A 403 -6.94 1.42 -5.43
C THR A 403 -7.82 0.77 -6.52
N GLU A 404 -9.09 1.17 -6.57
CA GLU A 404 -10.03 0.72 -7.61
C GLU A 404 -9.54 1.14 -8.99
N GLU A 405 -9.11 2.38 -9.09
CA GLU A 405 -8.69 3.01 -10.33
C GLU A 405 -7.46 2.33 -10.92
N GLU A 406 -6.43 2.06 -10.10
CA GLU A 406 -5.26 1.28 -10.55
C GLU A 406 -5.69 -0.07 -11.13
N SER A 407 -6.61 -0.79 -10.46
CA SER A 407 -7.10 -2.06 -10.99
C SER A 407 -7.94 -1.93 -12.26
N THR A 408 -8.70 -0.85 -12.40
CA THR A 408 -9.48 -0.57 -13.62
C THR A 408 -8.59 -0.17 -14.78
N ASP A 409 -7.59 0.67 -14.55
CA ASP A 409 -6.64 1.12 -15.55
C ASP A 409 -5.80 -0.06 -16.05
N ASP A 410 -5.29 -0.89 -15.14
CA ASP A 410 -4.57 -2.11 -15.49
C ASP A 410 -5.41 -3.07 -16.34
N LEU A 411 -6.69 -3.25 -15.99
CA LEU A 411 -7.60 -4.08 -16.78
C LEU A 411 -7.89 -3.47 -18.16
N ASN A 412 -8.08 -2.15 -18.24
CA ASN A 412 -8.29 -1.45 -19.50
C ASN A 412 -7.07 -1.58 -20.42
N GLU A 413 -5.86 -1.47 -19.87
CA GLU A 413 -4.62 -1.58 -20.65
C GLU A 413 -4.39 -2.99 -21.20
N ILE A 414 -4.83 -4.05 -20.51
CA ILE A 414 -4.81 -5.43 -21.04
C ILE A 414 -5.57 -5.52 -22.37
N PHE A 415 -6.72 -4.85 -22.47
CA PHE A 415 -7.54 -4.78 -23.70
C PHE A 415 -7.20 -3.58 -24.58
N GLY A 416 -6.28 -2.73 -24.13
CA GLY A 416 -5.85 -1.50 -24.80
C GLY A 416 -5.06 -1.77 -26.07
N LYS A 417 -4.76 -0.71 -26.83
CA LYS A 417 -4.05 -0.83 -28.11
C LYS A 417 -2.63 -1.38 -27.96
N GLU A 418 -1.95 -1.06 -26.85
CA GLU A 418 -0.56 -1.46 -26.60
C GLU A 418 -0.44 -2.98 -26.37
N MET A 419 -1.24 -3.52 -25.44
CA MET A 419 -1.25 -4.96 -25.17
C MET A 419 -1.99 -5.74 -26.26
N GLY A 420 -3.14 -5.22 -26.72
CA GLY A 420 -3.90 -5.75 -27.85
C GLY A 420 -4.37 -7.19 -27.65
N LEU A 421 -4.52 -7.64 -26.40
CA LEU A 421 -5.03 -8.96 -26.09
C LEU A 421 -6.55 -8.90 -26.23
N GLY A 422 -7.05 -9.26 -27.42
CA GLY A 422 -8.47 -9.18 -27.70
C GLY A 422 -9.30 -10.09 -26.80
N ARG A 423 -10.60 -9.77 -26.68
CA ARG A 423 -11.56 -10.53 -25.85
C ARG A 423 -11.76 -11.97 -26.34
N GLU A 424 -11.30 -12.30 -27.54
CA GLU A 424 -11.21 -13.65 -28.08
C GLU A 424 -10.07 -14.49 -27.48
N MET A 425 -9.06 -13.86 -26.87
CA MET A 425 -7.94 -14.55 -26.21
C MET A 425 -8.09 -14.55 -24.69
N VAL A 426 -8.68 -13.47 -24.14
CA VAL A 426 -8.71 -13.20 -22.71
C VAL A 426 -10.15 -13.09 -22.22
N LYS A 427 -10.47 -13.90 -21.22
CA LYS A 427 -11.72 -13.83 -20.45
C LYS A 427 -11.47 -13.13 -19.13
N VAL A 428 -12.31 -12.15 -18.81
CA VAL A 428 -12.35 -11.57 -17.47
C VAL A 428 -13.10 -12.55 -16.56
N GLU A 429 -12.38 -13.21 -15.65
CA GLU A 429 -12.98 -14.12 -14.66
C GLU A 429 -13.76 -13.32 -13.60
N TRP A 430 -13.24 -12.13 -13.25
CA TRP A 430 -13.99 -11.09 -12.57
C TRP A 430 -13.37 -9.72 -12.74
N GLU A 431 -14.24 -8.72 -12.83
CA GLU A 431 -13.93 -7.29 -12.85
C GLU A 431 -13.28 -6.83 -11.52
N PRO A 432 -12.63 -5.66 -11.48
CA PRO A 432 -12.11 -5.06 -10.26
C PRO A 432 -13.11 -5.06 -9.11
N VAL A 433 -12.71 -5.67 -8.00
CA VAL A 433 -13.51 -5.73 -6.77
C VAL A 433 -12.62 -5.53 -5.54
N ARG A 434 -13.19 -4.93 -4.48
CA ARG A 434 -12.50 -4.79 -3.18
C ARG A 434 -12.07 -6.15 -2.65
N ASN A 435 -10.81 -6.22 -2.25
CA ASN A 435 -10.23 -7.41 -1.65
C ASN A 435 -10.51 -7.45 -0.15
N ARG A 436 -11.29 -8.43 0.29
CA ARG A 436 -11.57 -8.65 1.71
C ARG A 436 -10.33 -9.02 2.51
N TRP A 437 -9.29 -9.51 1.83
CA TRP A 437 -8.01 -9.91 2.39
C TRP A 437 -6.89 -8.90 2.09
N SER A 438 -7.25 -7.62 1.93
CA SER A 438 -6.28 -6.52 1.80
C SER A 438 -5.33 -6.46 3.00
N GLY A 439 -4.20 -5.78 2.83
CA GLY A 439 -3.21 -5.51 3.86
C GLY A 439 -3.81 -4.86 5.11
N GLY A 440 -3.18 -5.09 6.26
CA GLY A 440 -3.64 -4.61 7.55
C GLY A 440 -3.24 -3.17 7.86
N TRP A 441 -2.28 -2.60 7.14
CA TRP A 441 -1.76 -1.26 7.39
C TRP A 441 -2.34 -0.25 6.39
N PRO A 442 -3.36 0.52 6.80
CA PRO A 442 -3.89 1.61 5.98
C PRO A 442 -2.81 2.67 5.78
N ARG A 443 -2.48 2.98 4.52
CA ARG A 443 -1.57 4.07 4.17
C ARG A 443 -2.38 5.31 3.92
N LEU A 444 -2.15 6.32 4.73
CA LEU A 444 -2.81 7.61 4.53
C LEU A 444 -2.46 8.19 3.18
N ASP A 445 -3.52 8.65 2.56
CA ASP A 445 -3.52 9.07 1.20
C ASP A 445 -4.67 10.07 1.02
N GLY A 446 -4.34 11.35 0.93
CA GLY A 446 -5.36 12.38 0.75
C GLY A 446 -6.03 12.35 -0.64
N TRP A 447 -5.55 11.49 -1.55
CA TRP A 447 -6.06 11.34 -2.91
C TRP A 447 -7.26 10.39 -2.97
N GLU A 448 -7.29 9.42 -2.05
CA GLU A 448 -8.36 8.45 -1.94
C GLU A 448 -9.61 9.03 -1.27
N GLU A 449 -10.78 8.61 -1.73
CA GLU A 449 -12.08 9.02 -1.16
C GLU A 449 -12.20 8.68 0.31
N ASP A 450 -11.68 7.51 0.69
CA ASP A 450 -11.63 7.07 2.08
C ASP A 450 -10.47 7.72 2.86
N GLY A 451 -9.58 8.47 2.18
CA GLY A 451 -8.40 9.12 2.77
C GLY A 451 -7.23 8.17 3.05
N TYR A 452 -7.29 6.94 2.53
CA TYR A 452 -6.25 5.92 2.64
C TYR A 452 -6.39 4.85 1.56
N TRP A 453 -5.30 4.11 1.32
CA TRP A 453 -5.32 2.83 0.59
C TRP A 453 -4.70 1.72 1.42
N LYS A 454 -4.83 0.47 0.97
CA LYS A 454 -4.21 -0.71 1.56
C LYS A 454 -3.51 -1.51 0.47
N LYS A 455 -2.41 -2.18 0.81
CA LYS A 455 -1.79 -3.14 -0.13
C LYS A 455 -2.79 -4.22 -0.49
N ASN A 456 -2.80 -4.64 -1.75
CA ASN A 456 -3.76 -5.60 -2.28
C ASN A 456 -5.20 -5.18 -1.96
N GLY A 457 -5.52 -3.89 -1.96
CA GLY A 457 -6.84 -3.35 -1.63
C GLY A 457 -7.93 -3.79 -2.61
N TRP A 458 -7.55 -4.02 -3.86
CA TRP A 458 -8.42 -4.42 -4.95
C TRP A 458 -7.85 -5.63 -5.69
N THR A 459 -8.72 -6.40 -6.33
CA THR A 459 -8.34 -7.56 -7.13
C THR A 459 -9.19 -7.67 -8.38
N PHE A 460 -8.60 -8.15 -9.46
CA PHE A 460 -9.31 -8.67 -10.63
C PHE A 460 -8.58 -9.90 -11.14
N CYS A 461 -9.24 -10.69 -11.98
CA CYS A 461 -8.58 -11.84 -12.58
C CYS A 461 -9.02 -12.06 -14.01
N ILE A 462 -8.05 -12.49 -14.80
CA ILE A 462 -8.21 -12.82 -16.20
C ILE A 462 -7.73 -14.24 -16.45
N GLY A 463 -8.38 -14.91 -17.38
CA GLY A 463 -8.09 -16.26 -17.80
C GLY A 463 -8.12 -16.38 -19.31
N LYS A 464 -7.95 -17.61 -19.80
CA LYS A 464 -8.09 -17.93 -21.22
C LYS A 464 -9.58 -17.95 -21.60
N ALA A 465 -9.92 -17.33 -22.73
CA ALA A 465 -11.28 -17.32 -23.28
C ALA A 465 -11.78 -18.70 -23.71
#